data_AF-A0A2E3HXB7-F1
#
_entry.id   AF-A0A2E3HXB7-F1
#
_cell.length_a   1.000
_cell.length_b   1.000
_cell.length_c   1.000
_cell.angle_alpha   90.00
_cell.angle_beta   90.00
_cell.angle_gamma   90.00
#
_symmetry.space_group_name_H-M   'P 1'
#
loop_
_entity.id
_entity.type
_entity.pdbx_description
1 polymer ?
#
loop_
_entity_poly.entity_id
_entity_poly.type
_entity_poly.pdbx_seq_one_letter_code
_entity_poly.pdbx_strand_id
1 'polypeptide(L)' 'MDKNVDFEQSLAQLEKTVSLLESGDELTLEESLKAFEDGIRFARLCRQTLDDAELRIQQLTEDGEEPFDGLKDEKLDQI' A
#
# COMPACT_ATOMS: atom_id res chain seq x y z
N MET A 1 13.17 -0.05 13.32
CA MET A 1 11.99 -0.87 13.10
C MET A 1 12.22 -1.70 11.85
N ASP A 2 11.72 -2.92 11.82
CA ASP A 2 11.79 -3.78 10.64
C ASP A 2 10.75 -3.27 9.62
N LYS A 3 11.19 -2.91 8.41
CA LYS A 3 10.31 -2.38 7.35
C LYS A 3 9.17 -3.35 7.01
N ASN A 4 9.39 -4.65 7.21
CA ASN A 4 8.36 -5.66 6.99
C ASN A 4 7.24 -5.54 8.05
N VAL A 5 7.62 -5.39 9.32
CA VAL A 5 6.66 -5.14 10.42
C VAL A 5 5.88 -3.85 10.18
N ASP A 6 6.54 -2.79 9.69
CA ASP A 6 5.88 -1.52 9.40
C ASP A 6 4.88 -1.64 8.21
N PHE A 7 5.19 -2.47 7.21
CA PHE A 7 4.28 -2.77 6.09
C PHE A 7 3.05 -3.57 6.54
N GLU A 8 3.24 -4.70 7.21
CA GLU A 8 2.14 -5.54 7.67
C GLU A 8 1.19 -4.78 8.60
N GLN A 9 1.75 -3.93 9.48
CA GLN A 9 0.95 -3.07 10.35
C GLN A 9 0.16 -2.03 9.55
N SER A 10 0.80 -1.36 8.58
CA SER A 10 0.14 -0.34 7.75
C SER A 10 -0.98 -0.97 6.91
N LEU A 11 -0.74 -2.15 6.34
CA LEU A 11 -1.72 -2.90 5.57
C LEU A 11 -2.92 -3.31 6.43
N ALA A 12 -2.68 -3.87 7.62
CA ALA A 12 -3.74 -4.27 8.54
C ALA A 12 -4.60 -3.06 8.99
N GLN A 13 -3.98 -1.90 9.22
CA GLN A 13 -4.75 -0.68 9.51
C GLN A 13 -5.55 -0.18 8.31
N LEU A 14 -5.00 -0.27 7.10
CA LEU A 14 -5.70 0.09 5.87
C LEU A 14 -6.95 -0.78 5.67
N GLU A 15 -6.81 -2.11 5.78
CA GLU A 15 -7.93 -3.06 5.66
C GLU A 15 -9.03 -2.77 6.68
N LYS A 16 -8.63 -2.50 7.93
CA LYS A 16 -9.58 -2.12 8.99
C LYS A 16 -10.31 -0.83 8.66
N THR A 17 -9.60 0.18 8.16
CA THR A 17 -10.19 1.46 7.76
C THR A 17 -11.17 1.28 6.59
N VAL A 18 -10.81 0.48 5.59
CA VAL A 18 -11.70 0.18 4.45
C VAL A 18 -12.97 -0.53 4.94
N SER A 19 -12.81 -1.57 5.78
CA SER A 19 -13.96 -2.28 6.36
C SER A 19 -14.88 -1.36 7.18
N LEU A 20 -14.29 -0.41 7.92
CA LEU A 20 -15.04 0.59 8.68
C LEU A 20 -15.85 1.52 7.75
N LEU A 21 -15.23 2.00 6.67
CA LEU A 21 -15.87 2.86 5.67
C LEU A 21 -16.97 2.12 4.89
N GLU A 22 -16.76 0.85 4.55
CA GLU A 22 -17.74 0.00 3.88
C GLU A 22 -18.96 -0.31 4.75
N SER A 23 -18.78 -0.35 6.08
CA SER A 23 -19.86 -0.63 7.02
C SER A 23 -20.90 0.51 7.07
N GLY A 24 -20.51 1.76 6.74
CA GLY A 24 -21.38 2.87 6.34
C GLY A 24 -22.40 3.46 7.34
N ASP A 25 -22.98 2.64 8.22
CA ASP A 25 -24.23 2.96 8.92
C ASP A 25 -24.02 3.60 10.31
N GLU A 26 -22.81 3.50 10.87
CA GLU A 26 -22.51 3.93 12.25
C GLU A 26 -21.52 5.10 12.36
N LEU A 27 -20.97 5.59 11.24
CA LEU A 27 -20.00 6.68 11.25
C LEU A 27 -20.69 8.03 11.13
N THR A 28 -20.32 8.97 11.99
CA THR A 28 -20.57 10.38 11.74
C THR A 28 -19.76 10.88 10.54
N LEU A 29 -20.14 12.03 9.99
CA LEU A 29 -19.41 12.68 8.89
C LEU A 29 -17.94 12.95 9.26
N GLU A 30 -17.70 13.40 10.50
CA GLU A 30 -16.35 13.68 10.98
C GLU A 30 -15.50 12.40 11.09
N GLU A 31 -16.09 11.32 11.60
CA GLU A 31 -15.40 10.02 11.68
C GLU A 31 -15.13 9.43 10.29
N SER A 32 -16.07 9.60 9.35
CA SER A 32 -15.89 9.18 7.96
C SER A 32 -14.73 9.92 7.29
N LEU A 33 -14.63 11.24 7.49
CA LEU A 33 -13.53 12.04 6.97
C LEU A 33 -12.18 11.61 7.57
N LYS A 34 -12.15 11.39 8.88
CA LYS A 34 -10.93 10.93 9.57
C LYS A 34 -10.50 9.54 9.09
N ALA A 35 -11.44 8.61 8.98
CA ALA A 35 -11.16 7.27 8.47
C ALA A 35 -10.62 7.34 7.03
N PHE A 36 -11.19 8.18 6.18
CA PHE A 36 -10.67 8.39 4.82
C PHE A 36 -9.23 8.94 4.82
N GLU A 37 -8.94 9.96 5.62
CA GLU A 37 -7.58 10.53 5.74
C GLU A 37 -6.56 9.50 6.23
N ASP A 38 -6.91 8.72 7.26
CA ASP A 38 -6.07 7.65 7.77
C ASP A 38 -5.86 6.55 6.71
N GLY A 39 -6.90 6.18 5.96
CA GLY A 39 -6.81 5.23 4.84
C GLY A 39 -5.83 5.69 3.75
N ILE A 40 -5.91 6.95 3.34
CA ILE A 40 -4.96 7.54 2.39
C ILE A 40 -3.53 7.50 2.95
N ARG A 41 -3.34 7.76 4.25
CA ARG A 41 -2.01 7.69 4.88
C ARG A 41 -1.45 6.27 4.83
N PHE A 42 -2.22 5.27 5.24
CA PHE A 42 -1.77 3.88 5.24
C PHE A 42 -1.50 3.34 3.84
N ALA A 43 -2.34 3.67 2.85
CA ALA A 43 -2.12 3.31 1.45
C ALA A 43 -0.80 3.88 0.91
N ARG A 44 -0.48 5.13 1.23
CA ARG A 44 0.80 5.76 0.85
C ARG A 44 1.99 5.07 1.49
N LEU A 45 1.91 4.70 2.76
CA LEU A 45 2.97 3.96 3.45
C LEU A 45 3.20 2.59 2.81
N CYS A 46 2.12 1.85 2.53
CA CYS A 46 2.21 0.56 1.85
C CYS A 46 2.92 0.71 0.49
N ARG A 47 2.51 1.71 -0.31
CA ARG A 47 3.10 1.98 -1.61
C ARG A 47 4.59 2.30 -1.51
N GLN A 48 4.97 3.18 -0.59
CA GLN A 48 6.38 3.54 -0.38
C GLN A 48 7.23 2.33 -0.01
N THR A 49 6.74 1.45 0.86
CA THR A 49 7.49 0.24 1.23
C THR A 49 7.64 -0.73 0.06
N LEU A 50 6.60 -0.85 -0.80
CA LEU A 50 6.68 -1.65 -2.02
C LEU A 50 7.65 -1.05 -3.04
N ASP A 51 7.62 0.26 -3.26
CA ASP A 51 8.53 0.97 -4.17
C ASP A 51 9.99 0.80 -3.69
N ASP A 52 10.24 0.91 -2.38
CA ASP A 52 11.55 0.67 -1.77
C ASP A 52 12.04 -0.78 -1.97
N ALA A 53 11.13 -1.75 -1.85
CA ALA A 53 11.44 -3.16 -2.05
C ALA A 53 11.75 -3.45 -3.52
N GLU A 54 10.97 -2.88 -4.45
CA GLU A 54 11.20 -2.99 -5.88
C GLU A 54 12.56 -2.40 -6.28
N LEU A 55 12.88 -1.19 -5.80
CA LEU A 55 14.19 -0.57 -6.03
C LEU A 55 15.32 -1.46 -5.50
N ARG A 56 15.13 -2.07 -4.33
CA ARG A 56 16.13 -2.97 -3.75
C ARG A 56 16.32 -4.23 -4.60
N ILE A 57 15.24 -4.78 -5.15
CA ILE A 57 15.31 -5.93 -6.07
C ILE A 57 16.05 -5.52 -7.35
N GLN A 58 15.71 -4.37 -7.96
CA GLN A 58 16.36 -3.87 -9.17
C GLN A 58 17.88 -3.74 -8.98
N GLN A 59 18.32 -3.12 -7.87
CA GLN A 59 19.75 -3.00 -7.53
C GLN A 59 20.44 -4.35 -7.39
N LEU A 60 19.77 -5.37 -6.85
CA LEU A 60 20.33 -6.71 -6.68
C LEU A 60 20.40 -7.47 -8.01
N THR A 61 19.50 -7.19 -8.96
CA THR A 61 19.49 -7.83 -10.28
C THR A 61 20.46 -7.18 -11.27
N GLU A 62 20.63 -5.84 -11.24
CA GLU A 62 21.55 -5.12 -12.14
C GLU A 62 23.02 -5.53 -11.99
N ASP A 63 23.41 -6.07 -10.84
CA ASP A 63 24.77 -6.58 -10.59
C ASP A 63 25.07 -7.94 -11.25
N GLY A 64 24.16 -8.54 -12.04
CA GLY A 64 24.54 -9.70 -12.87
C GLY A 64 23.48 -10.55 -13.59
N GLU A 65 22.16 -10.34 -13.46
CA GLU A 65 21.15 -11.15 -14.17
C GLU A 65 19.89 -10.33 -14.56
N GLU A 66 19.08 -10.85 -15.49
CA GLU A 66 17.98 -10.14 -16.17
C GLU A 66 17.04 -9.35 -15.22
N PRO A 67 16.48 -8.20 -15.69
CA PRO A 67 15.59 -7.38 -14.89
C PRO A 67 14.41 -8.20 -14.33
N PHE A 68 14.18 -8.12 -13.02
CA PHE A 68 12.98 -8.70 -12.41
C PHE A 68 11.73 -7.97 -12.89
N ASP A 69 11.05 -8.51 -13.91
CA ASP A 69 9.84 -7.94 -14.53
C ASP A 69 8.55 -8.15 -13.70
N GLY A 70 8.67 -8.24 -12.38
CA GLY A 70 7.67 -8.83 -11.51
C GLY A 70 6.36 -8.07 -11.32
N LEU A 71 6.22 -6.84 -11.83
CA LEU A 71 5.02 -6.01 -11.62
C LEU A 71 4.73 -5.03 -12.78
N LYS A 72 4.96 -5.42 -14.04
CA LYS A 72 4.26 -4.72 -15.14
C LYS A 72 2.78 -5.09 -15.07
N ASP A 73 2.01 -4.29 -14.34
CA ASP A 73 0.56 -4.25 -14.49
C ASP A 73 0.23 -3.81 -15.93
N GLU A 74 0.21 -4.77 -16.87
CA GLU A 74 -0.23 -4.57 -18.25
C GLU A 74 -1.75 -4.31 -18.37
N LYS A 75 -2.44 -3.92 -17.29
CA LYS A 75 -3.90 -3.76 -17.26
C LYS A 75 -4.44 -2.54 -16.49
N LEU A 76 -3.74 -1.41 -16.47
CA LEU A 76 -4.33 -0.15 -15.98
C LEU A 76 -4.54 0.93 -17.06
N ASP A 77 -4.09 0.71 -18.30
CA ASP A 77 -4.31 1.63 -19.44
C ASP A 77 -5.67 1.44 -20.15
N GLN A 78 -6.62 0.73 -19.55
CA GLN A 78 -7.98 0.55 -20.10
C GLN A 78 -9.06 0.89 -19.08
N ILE A 79 -9.16 2.18 -18.73
CA ILE A 79 -10.42 2.79 -18.29
C ILE A 79 -10.62 4.08 -19.09
#